data_AF-A0A959EKP7-F1
#
_entry.id   AF-A0A959EKP7-F1
#
_cell.length_a   1.000
_cell.length_b   1.000
_cell.length_c   1.000
_cell.angle_alpha   90.00
_cell.angle_beta   90.00
_cell.angle_gamma   90.00
#
_symmetry.space_group_name_H-M   'P 1'
#
loop_
_entity.id
_entity.type
_entity.pdbx_description
1 polymer ?
#
loop_
_entity_poly.entity_id
_entity_poly.type
_entity_poly.pdbx_seq_one_letter_code
_entity_poly.pdbx_strand_id
1 'polypeptide(L)'
;FPTLAAAGLLFGACQVRQTGSSNTEHMKIIEYYTGPCFGNCPVYTLSVFNDGTARYDGRQLASRQGIYTKTLDESTLSRIQQAFRSANLWQYPDTIPSRVPDYAQVRFSFTDNGKTKTVSGKEDLPTALVNLQGQMRLLANADDWELLEKPSFGLPNYVIPDEIIVQLQAEADAQQWVMGYQRQYASLKAQLSRSMNIWLFRFDPYLTEPEHMLQILEKDPQVETAEFNKELGERR
;
A
#
# COMPACT_ATOMS: atom_id res chain seq x y z
N PHE A 1 -47.78 7.27 72.40
CA PHE A 1 -48.19 6.40 71.29
C PHE A 1 -49.03 7.20 70.31
N PRO A 2 -48.79 7.23 68.97
CA PRO A 2 -47.56 7.18 68.15
C PRO A 2 -47.26 8.57 67.49
N THR A 3 -46.02 9.06 67.39
CA THR A 3 -45.09 8.99 66.23
C THR A 3 -45.68 9.21 64.83
N LEU A 4 -45.29 10.33 64.19
CA LEU A 4 -45.15 10.44 62.73
C LEU A 4 -44.01 11.41 62.40
N ALA A 5 -42.90 10.85 61.93
CA ALA A 5 -41.70 11.54 61.49
C ALA A 5 -41.85 11.90 60.00
N ALA A 6 -41.60 13.15 59.64
CA ALA A 6 -41.51 13.60 58.25
C ALA A 6 -40.02 13.65 57.85
N ALA A 7 -39.62 12.76 56.95
CA ALA A 7 -38.28 12.71 56.38
C ALA A 7 -38.18 13.68 55.19
N GLY A 8 -37.29 14.67 55.29
CA GLY A 8 -36.94 15.58 54.19
C GLY A 8 -35.98 14.92 53.21
N LEU A 9 -36.32 14.92 51.93
CA LEU A 9 -35.46 14.53 50.81
C LEU A 9 -34.71 15.76 50.29
N LEU A 10 -33.39 15.80 50.54
CA LEU A 10 -32.46 16.75 49.92
C LEU A 10 -32.03 16.21 48.56
N PHE A 11 -32.49 16.83 47.47
CA PHE A 11 -31.96 16.58 46.13
C PHE A 11 -30.64 17.33 45.94
N GLY A 12 -29.52 16.61 46.06
CA GLY A 12 -28.20 17.08 45.62
C GLY A 12 -28.06 16.96 44.11
N ALA A 13 -28.03 18.08 43.39
CA ALA A 13 -27.76 18.11 41.96
C ALA A 13 -26.26 17.97 41.70
N CYS A 14 -25.82 16.79 41.25
CA CYS A 14 -24.49 16.62 40.66
C CYS A 14 -24.48 17.20 39.24
N GLN A 15 -23.81 18.33 39.04
CA GLN A 15 -23.42 18.77 37.70
C GLN A 15 -22.25 17.90 37.22
N VAL A 16 -22.54 17.00 36.27
CA VAL A 16 -21.52 16.31 35.50
C VAL A 16 -20.85 17.33 34.58
N ARG A 17 -19.60 17.70 34.89
CA ARG A 17 -18.72 18.41 33.95
C ARG A 17 -18.35 17.45 32.82
N GLN A 18 -18.89 17.67 31.62
CA GLN A 18 -18.36 17.03 30.42
C GLN A 18 -17.02 17.69 30.09
N THR A 19 -15.93 16.99 30.36
CA THR A 19 -14.63 17.30 29.78
C THR A 19 -14.71 17.01 28.29
N GLY A 20 -14.74 18.06 27.46
CA GLY A 20 -14.59 17.93 26.02
C GLY A 20 -13.24 17.28 25.71
N SER A 21 -13.27 16.02 25.30
CA SER A 21 -12.16 15.40 24.60
C SER A 21 -12.03 16.14 23.27
N SER A 22 -10.97 16.92 23.09
CA SER A 22 -10.58 17.38 21.75
C SER A 22 -10.08 16.16 21.00
N ASN A 23 -11.02 15.40 20.45
CA ASN A 23 -10.73 14.33 19.52
C ASN A 23 -10.28 15.05 18.25
N THR A 24 -8.97 15.32 18.11
CA THR A 24 -8.41 15.78 16.85
C THR A 24 -8.72 14.69 15.84
N GLU A 25 -9.74 14.92 15.01
CA GLU A 25 -10.25 13.93 14.08
C GLU A 25 -9.10 13.51 13.15
N HIS A 26 -8.80 12.21 13.13
CA HIS A 26 -7.76 11.62 12.27
C HIS A 26 -8.19 11.77 10.81
N MET A 27 -7.79 12.88 10.20
CA MET A 27 -8.30 13.36 8.92
C MET A 27 -7.18 13.33 7.89
N LYS A 28 -7.39 12.61 6.79
CA LYS A 28 -6.47 12.63 5.66
C LYS A 28 -6.51 14.01 5.00
N ILE A 29 -5.37 14.68 5.00
CA ILE A 29 -5.22 16.04 4.45
C ILE A 29 -4.51 16.05 3.10
N ILE A 30 -3.69 15.04 2.83
CA ILE A 30 -2.92 14.91 1.59
C ILE A 30 -3.03 13.48 1.11
N GLU A 31 -3.19 13.31 -0.21
CA GLU A 31 -2.98 12.03 -0.88
C GLU A 31 -2.12 12.24 -2.12
N TYR A 32 -1.14 11.36 -2.32
CA TYR A 32 -0.35 11.29 -3.53
C TYR A 32 -0.37 9.85 -4.04
N TYR A 33 -0.68 9.69 -5.33
CA TYR A 33 -0.76 8.38 -5.97
C TYR A 33 0.12 8.33 -7.21
N THR A 34 0.75 7.17 -7.43
CA THR A 34 1.42 6.80 -8.67
C THR A 34 0.74 5.58 -9.29
N GLY A 35 0.40 5.67 -10.57
CA GLY A 35 -0.19 4.59 -11.34
C GLY A 35 0.83 3.74 -12.09
N PRO A 36 0.37 2.61 -12.67
CA PRO A 36 1.23 1.73 -13.45
C PRO A 36 1.69 2.39 -14.76
N CYS A 37 2.78 1.88 -15.32
CA CYS A 37 3.28 2.19 -16.66
C CYS A 37 3.75 0.89 -17.34
N PHE A 38 4.14 0.95 -18.61
CA PHE A 38 4.67 -0.23 -19.33
C PHE A 38 6.07 -0.67 -18.88
N GLY A 39 6.79 0.19 -18.16
CA GLY A 39 8.08 -0.13 -17.56
C GLY A 39 7.98 -0.45 -16.06
N ASN A 40 9.06 -0.16 -15.34
CA ASN A 40 9.19 -0.52 -13.93
C ASN A 40 8.68 0.55 -12.94
N CYS A 41 7.56 1.20 -13.24
CA CYS A 41 7.07 2.28 -12.38
C CYS A 41 6.47 1.71 -11.08
N PRO A 42 6.93 2.15 -9.89
CA PRO A 42 6.36 1.73 -8.63
C PRO A 42 4.94 2.29 -8.47
N VAL A 43 3.99 1.43 -8.14
CA VAL A 43 2.60 1.79 -7.88
C VAL A 43 2.38 1.89 -6.39
N TYR A 44 2.02 3.07 -5.90
CA TYR A 44 1.69 3.25 -4.48
C TYR A 44 0.78 4.45 -4.23
N THR A 45 0.21 4.49 -3.03
CA THR A 45 -0.51 5.65 -2.50
C THR A 45 0.14 6.08 -1.19
N LEU A 46 0.50 7.36 -1.10
CA LEU A 46 0.88 8.05 0.13
C LEU A 46 -0.29 8.87 0.65
N SER A 47 -0.69 8.66 1.90
CA SER A 47 -1.65 9.49 2.61
C SER A 47 -0.97 10.15 3.79
N VAL A 48 -1.21 11.45 4.01
CA VAL A 48 -0.77 12.16 5.22
C VAL A 48 -1.98 12.71 5.94
N PHE A 49 -1.99 12.53 7.26
CA PHE A 49 -3.07 12.91 8.15
C PHE A 49 -2.70 14.16 8.94
N ASN A 50 -3.71 14.89 9.44
CA ASN A 50 -3.53 16.13 10.19
C ASN A 50 -2.80 15.97 11.53
N ASP A 51 -2.75 14.76 12.07
CA ASP A 51 -2.03 14.42 13.31
C ASP A 51 -0.55 14.05 13.08
N GLY A 52 -0.07 14.14 11.83
CA GLY A 52 1.30 13.77 11.46
C GLY A 52 1.46 12.28 11.11
N THR A 53 0.41 11.46 11.20
CA THR A 53 0.46 10.10 10.68
C THR A 53 0.60 10.13 9.16
N ALA A 54 1.42 9.25 8.61
CA ALA A 54 1.53 9.00 7.18
C ALA A 54 1.32 7.50 6.91
N ARG A 55 0.63 7.18 5.82
CA ARG A 55 0.37 5.81 5.36
C ARG A 55 0.90 5.63 3.95
N TYR A 56 1.59 4.52 3.70
CA TYR A 56 2.08 4.11 2.39
C TYR A 56 1.42 2.77 2.03
N ASP A 57 0.60 2.75 0.99
CA ASP A 57 0.04 1.52 0.38
C ASP A 57 0.86 1.24 -0.89
N GLY A 58 1.82 0.33 -0.76
CA GLY A 58 2.70 -0.10 -1.85
C GLY A 58 2.19 -1.36 -2.54
N ARG A 59 2.19 -1.33 -3.87
CA ARG A 59 1.65 -2.39 -4.73
C ARG A 59 2.70 -2.85 -5.74
N GLN A 60 2.29 -3.10 -6.98
CA GLN A 60 3.16 -3.52 -8.09
C GLN A 60 4.45 -2.69 -8.14
N LEU A 61 5.58 -3.39 -8.17
CA LEU A 61 6.93 -2.82 -8.30
C LEU A 61 7.30 -1.73 -7.27
N ALA A 62 6.52 -1.56 -6.21
CA ALA A 62 6.86 -0.70 -5.09
C ALA A 62 8.07 -1.28 -4.32
N SER A 63 8.93 -0.41 -3.81
CA SER A 63 10.10 -0.83 -3.01
C SER A 63 9.70 -1.56 -1.72
N ARG A 64 8.48 -1.27 -1.23
CA ARG A 64 7.87 -1.93 -0.08
C ARG A 64 6.44 -2.31 -0.46
N GLN A 65 6.10 -3.59 -0.41
CA GLN A 65 4.75 -4.05 -0.70
C GLN A 65 3.94 -4.20 0.59
N GLY A 66 2.66 -3.80 0.55
CA GLY A 66 1.76 -3.78 1.70
C GLY A 66 1.51 -2.37 2.24
N ILE A 67 0.87 -2.30 3.40
CA ILE A 67 0.53 -1.05 4.06
C ILE A 67 1.55 -0.77 5.16
N TYR A 68 2.17 0.40 5.09
CA TYR A 68 3.11 0.89 6.09
C TYR A 68 2.59 2.18 6.70
N THR A 69 3.02 2.44 7.93
CA THR A 69 2.74 3.68 8.66
C THR A 69 4.04 4.34 9.09
N LYS A 70 4.01 5.66 9.25
CA LYS A 70 5.11 6.46 9.80
C LYS A 70 4.54 7.68 10.50
N THR A 71 5.11 8.05 11.65
CA THR A 71 4.81 9.34 12.29
C THR A 71 5.78 10.40 11.78
N LEU A 72 5.25 11.48 11.23
CA LEU A 72 6.03 12.64 10.79
C LEU A 72 6.22 13.59 11.97
N ASP A 73 7.43 14.13 12.10
CA ASP A 73 7.63 15.26 13.00
C ASP A 73 6.88 16.50 12.50
N GLU A 74 6.57 17.43 13.41
CA GLU A 74 5.79 18.64 13.12
C GLU A 74 6.40 19.50 12.01
N SER A 75 7.75 19.57 11.94
CA SER A 75 8.46 20.35 10.92
C SER A 75 8.29 19.73 9.53
N THR A 76 8.33 18.40 9.43
CA THR A 76 8.14 17.64 8.20
C THR A 76 6.69 17.76 7.74
N LEU A 77 5.71 17.60 8.64
CA LEU A 77 4.30 17.79 8.34
C LEU A 77 4.01 19.21 7.81
N SER A 78 4.46 20.23 8.54
CA SER A 78 4.28 21.63 8.16
C SER A 78 4.92 21.94 6.80
N ARG A 79 6.11 21.39 6.52
CA ARG A 79 6.79 21.59 5.23
C ARG A 79 5.98 21.01 4.07
N ILE A 80 5.44 19.80 4.21
CA ILE A 80 4.65 19.17 3.16
C ILE A 80 3.33 19.94 2.95
N GLN A 81 2.62 20.29 4.02
CA GLN A 81 1.41 21.12 3.93
C GLN A 81 1.67 22.45 3.22
N GLN A 82 2.77 23.12 3.57
CA GLN A 82 3.15 24.37 2.93
C GLN A 82 3.45 24.18 1.44
N ALA A 83 4.11 23.08 1.05
CA ALA A 83 4.36 22.79 -0.35
C ALA A 83 3.05 22.63 -1.14
N PHE A 84 2.05 21.92 -0.59
CA PHE A 84 0.74 21.78 -1.22
C PHE A 84 -0.03 23.11 -1.30
N ARG A 85 0.03 23.94 -0.25
CA ARG A 85 -0.54 25.31 -0.28
C ARG A 85 0.11 26.15 -1.38
N SER A 86 1.44 26.13 -1.47
CA SER A 86 2.20 26.87 -2.47
C SER A 86 1.97 26.39 -3.90
N ALA A 87 1.73 25.08 -4.10
CA ALA A 87 1.36 24.54 -5.40
C ALA A 87 -0.04 24.95 -5.85
N ASN A 88 -0.92 25.33 -4.90
CA ASN A 88 -2.26 25.85 -5.15
C ASN A 88 -3.04 25.01 -6.19
N LEU A 89 -3.40 23.78 -5.82
CA LEU A 89 -4.04 22.83 -6.75
C LEU A 89 -5.31 23.39 -7.42
N TRP A 90 -6.01 24.34 -6.81
CA TRP A 90 -7.23 24.96 -7.34
C TRP A 90 -7.02 25.74 -8.64
N GLN A 91 -5.78 26.12 -8.96
CA GLN A 91 -5.47 26.81 -10.22
C GLN A 91 -5.48 25.86 -11.44
N TYR A 92 -5.49 24.54 -11.22
CA TYR A 92 -5.42 23.53 -12.27
C TYR A 92 -6.77 22.85 -12.52
N PRO A 93 -7.03 22.36 -13.74
CA PRO A 93 -8.14 21.43 -13.99
C PRO A 93 -7.93 20.13 -13.20
N ASP A 94 -9.00 19.37 -12.98
CA ASP A 94 -8.94 18.10 -12.25
C ASP A 94 -8.05 17.06 -12.94
N THR A 95 -7.99 17.12 -14.27
CA THR A 95 -7.12 16.30 -15.11
C THR A 95 -6.36 17.17 -16.09
N ILE A 96 -5.05 17.13 -16.02
CA ILE A 96 -4.14 17.73 -16.99
C ILE A 96 -4.04 16.74 -18.17
N PRO A 97 -4.44 17.15 -19.39
CA PRO A 97 -4.40 16.27 -20.55
C PRO A 97 -2.99 15.75 -20.82
N SER A 98 -2.90 14.51 -21.27
CA SER A 98 -1.66 13.87 -21.71
C SER A 98 -1.85 13.31 -23.10
N ARG A 99 -0.75 13.27 -23.87
CA ARG A 99 -0.71 12.67 -25.20
C ARG A 99 0.07 11.35 -25.24
N VAL A 100 0.60 10.92 -24.09
CA VAL A 100 1.40 9.70 -23.96
C VAL A 100 0.60 8.65 -23.19
N PRO A 101 0.01 7.65 -23.87
CA PRO A 101 -0.77 6.61 -23.22
C PRO A 101 0.03 5.82 -22.17
N ASP A 102 1.30 5.56 -22.45
CA ASP A 102 2.13 4.61 -21.70
C ASP A 102 2.82 5.21 -20.47
N TYR A 103 2.66 6.52 -20.25
CA TYR A 103 3.24 7.22 -19.11
C TYR A 103 2.39 7.02 -17.85
N ALA A 104 3.05 6.85 -16.70
CA ALA A 104 2.38 6.68 -15.42
C ALA A 104 1.55 7.93 -15.08
N GLN A 105 0.29 7.72 -14.69
CA GLN A 105 -0.52 8.78 -14.12
C GLN A 105 -0.11 9.01 -12.67
N VAL A 106 -0.02 10.27 -12.27
CA VAL A 106 0.06 10.67 -10.88
C VAL A 106 -1.17 11.48 -10.49
N ARG A 107 -1.51 11.45 -9.20
CA ARG A 107 -2.63 12.21 -8.64
C ARG A 107 -2.20 12.85 -7.34
N PHE A 108 -2.57 14.12 -7.18
CA PHE A 108 -2.35 14.92 -5.98
C PHE A 108 -3.72 15.32 -5.44
N SER A 109 -3.99 15.02 -4.18
CA SER A 109 -5.17 15.52 -3.47
C SER A 109 -4.73 16.31 -2.24
N PHE A 110 -5.38 17.44 -2.01
CA PHE A 110 -5.14 18.27 -0.84
C PHE A 110 -6.44 18.78 -0.25
N THR A 111 -6.59 18.61 1.05
CA THR A 111 -7.70 19.12 1.85
C THR A 111 -7.23 20.31 2.67
N ASP A 112 -7.81 21.48 2.40
CA ASP A 112 -7.55 22.71 3.16
C ASP A 112 -8.87 23.42 3.45
N ASN A 113 -9.04 23.88 4.69
CA ASN A 113 -10.28 24.50 5.18
C ASN A 113 -11.56 23.72 4.85
N GLY A 114 -11.51 22.39 4.99
CA GLY A 114 -12.63 21.49 4.73
C GLY A 114 -12.97 21.27 3.25
N LYS A 115 -12.17 21.81 2.31
CA LYS A 115 -12.34 21.60 0.87
C LYS A 115 -11.21 20.74 0.33
N THR A 116 -11.55 19.74 -0.47
CA THR A 116 -10.58 18.87 -1.14
C THR A 116 -10.50 19.21 -2.62
N LYS A 117 -9.28 19.35 -3.14
CA LYS A 117 -9.01 19.43 -4.57
C LYS A 117 -8.10 18.29 -4.97
N THR A 118 -8.43 17.67 -6.10
CA THR A 118 -7.62 16.62 -6.72
C THR A 118 -7.22 17.05 -8.12
N VAL A 119 -5.94 16.87 -8.45
CA VAL A 119 -5.36 17.11 -9.77
C VAL A 119 -4.59 15.88 -10.19
N SER A 120 -4.82 15.41 -11.41
CA SER A 120 -4.11 14.28 -11.98
C SER A 120 -3.46 14.63 -13.32
N GLY A 121 -2.38 13.93 -13.67
CA GLY A 121 -1.65 14.15 -14.90
C GLY A 121 -0.56 13.10 -15.09
N LYS A 122 0.27 13.27 -16.14
CA LYS A 122 1.32 12.32 -16.53
C LYS A 122 2.66 13.05 -16.73
N GLU A 123 3.10 13.25 -17.98
CA GLU A 123 4.41 13.78 -18.37
C GLU A 123 4.50 15.32 -18.28
N ASP A 124 3.47 16.04 -18.73
CA ASP A 124 3.49 17.51 -18.88
C ASP A 124 2.96 18.24 -17.63
N LEU A 125 3.44 17.85 -16.46
CA LEU A 125 3.06 18.50 -15.21
C LEU A 125 3.70 19.89 -15.06
N PRO A 126 2.96 20.91 -14.60
CA PRO A 126 3.52 22.18 -14.18
C PRO A 126 4.63 21.99 -13.14
N THR A 127 5.66 22.85 -13.18
CA THR A 127 6.85 22.76 -12.31
C THR A 127 6.50 22.62 -10.82
N ALA A 128 5.44 23.30 -10.36
CA ALA A 128 4.97 23.19 -8.98
C ALA A 128 4.53 21.76 -8.62
N LEU A 129 3.83 21.05 -9.53
CA LEU A 129 3.40 19.67 -9.33
C LEU A 129 4.57 18.69 -9.46
N VAL A 130 5.54 18.96 -10.35
CA VAL A 130 6.79 18.18 -10.43
C VAL A 130 7.57 18.27 -9.11
N ASN A 131 7.66 19.46 -8.52
CA ASN A 131 8.32 19.65 -7.23
C ASN A 131 7.58 18.91 -6.10
N LEU A 132 6.24 18.97 -6.07
CA LEU A 132 5.44 18.17 -5.13
C LEU A 132 5.69 16.68 -5.31
N GLN A 133 5.72 16.19 -6.55
CA GLN A 133 6.02 14.80 -6.87
C GLN A 133 7.37 14.38 -6.29
N GLY A 134 8.39 15.22 -6.44
CA GLY A 134 9.72 15.01 -5.89
C GLY A 134 9.70 14.88 -4.36
N GLN A 135 8.99 15.78 -3.66
CA GLN A 135 8.86 15.73 -2.20
C GLN A 135 8.12 14.49 -1.72
N MET A 136 7.02 14.11 -2.38
CA MET A 136 6.28 12.89 -2.03
C MET A 136 7.12 11.64 -2.29
N ARG A 137 7.90 11.61 -3.37
CA ARG A 137 8.84 10.52 -3.65
C ARG A 137 9.96 10.44 -2.60
N LEU A 138 10.45 11.57 -2.09
CA LEU A 138 11.42 11.57 -0.99
C LEU A 138 10.81 11.00 0.29
N LEU A 139 9.56 11.35 0.61
CA LEU A 139 8.83 10.77 1.74
C LEU A 139 8.60 9.24 1.57
N ALA A 140 8.18 8.80 0.39
CA ALA A 140 7.99 7.37 0.07
C ALA A 140 9.27 6.55 0.30
N ASN A 141 10.41 7.10 -0.09
CA ASN A 141 11.70 6.42 -0.01
C ASN A 141 12.44 6.66 1.32
N ALA A 142 11.88 7.45 2.24
CA ALA A 142 12.45 7.60 3.57
C ALA A 142 12.54 6.24 4.28
N ASP A 143 13.42 6.16 5.27
CA ASP A 143 13.51 5.00 6.16
C ASP A 143 12.43 5.07 7.26
N ASP A 144 12.45 4.16 8.24
CA ASP A 144 11.55 4.14 9.41
C ASP A 144 10.06 4.04 9.08
N TRP A 145 9.71 3.33 8.01
CA TRP A 145 8.34 2.89 7.77
C TRP A 145 8.08 1.59 8.52
N GLU A 146 7.01 1.57 9.32
CA GLU A 146 6.59 0.39 10.06
C GLU A 146 5.51 -0.36 9.27
N LEU A 147 5.68 -1.67 9.09
CA LEU A 147 4.68 -2.50 8.43
C LEU A 147 3.42 -2.58 9.30
N LEU A 148 2.30 -2.11 8.77
CA LEU A 148 0.98 -2.18 9.40
C LEU A 148 0.21 -3.40 8.92
N GLU A 149 0.24 -3.69 7.61
CA GLU A 149 -0.49 -4.80 7.00
C GLU A 149 0.35 -5.40 5.87
N LYS A 150 0.60 -6.72 5.93
CA LYS A 150 1.18 -7.46 4.80
C LYS A 150 0.18 -7.41 3.62
N PRO A 151 0.65 -7.52 2.37
CA PRO A 151 -0.24 -7.78 1.23
C PRO A 151 -1.20 -8.94 1.53
N SER A 152 -2.51 -8.71 1.41
CA SER A 152 -3.53 -9.74 1.57
C SER A 152 -4.11 -10.12 0.22
N PHE A 153 -4.05 -11.41 -0.10
CA PHE A 153 -4.57 -11.99 -1.34
C PHE A 153 -5.65 -13.04 -1.07
N GLY A 154 -6.32 -12.96 0.09
CA GLY A 154 -7.30 -13.96 0.51
C GLY A 154 -6.69 -15.33 0.87
N LEU A 155 -5.37 -15.42 0.96
CA LEU A 155 -4.64 -16.64 1.33
C LEU A 155 -4.52 -16.79 2.86
N PRO A 156 -4.40 -18.03 3.37
CA PRO A 156 -4.04 -18.26 4.77
C PRO A 156 -2.74 -17.54 5.15
N ASN A 157 -2.65 -17.06 6.38
CA ASN A 157 -1.52 -16.25 6.85
C ASN A 157 -0.16 -16.97 6.87
N TYR A 158 -0.14 -18.31 6.85
CA TYR A 158 1.07 -19.12 6.76
C TYR A 158 1.56 -19.32 5.32
N VAL A 159 0.79 -18.92 4.31
CA VAL A 159 1.16 -18.98 2.89
C VAL A 159 2.01 -17.77 2.54
N ILE A 160 3.09 -17.99 1.78
CA ILE A 160 3.91 -16.93 1.20
C ILE A 160 3.35 -16.64 -0.21
N PRO A 161 2.61 -15.54 -0.42
CA PRO A 161 1.78 -15.36 -1.61
C PRO A 161 2.56 -15.20 -2.92
N ASP A 162 3.84 -14.84 -2.84
CA ASP A 162 4.71 -14.61 -4.00
C ASP A 162 5.77 -15.71 -4.18
N GLU A 163 5.59 -16.85 -3.52
CA GLU A 163 6.48 -18.01 -3.57
C GLU A 163 5.72 -19.30 -3.85
N ILE A 164 6.05 -19.97 -4.95
CA ILE A 164 5.50 -21.26 -5.33
C ILE A 164 6.65 -22.25 -5.47
N ILE A 165 6.52 -23.41 -4.82
CA ILE A 165 7.39 -24.55 -5.05
C ILE A 165 6.90 -25.23 -6.32
N VAL A 166 7.75 -25.26 -7.34
CA VAL A 166 7.44 -25.91 -8.62
C VAL A 166 8.37 -27.10 -8.82
N GLN A 167 7.80 -28.24 -9.15
CA GLN A 167 8.52 -29.38 -9.70
C GLN A 167 8.34 -29.34 -11.22
N LEU A 168 9.44 -29.21 -11.94
CA LEU A 168 9.41 -29.27 -13.40
C LEU A 168 9.62 -30.70 -13.87
N GLN A 169 9.15 -31.01 -15.09
CA GLN A 169 9.48 -32.26 -15.76
C GLN A 169 11.00 -32.48 -15.77
N ALA A 170 11.46 -33.73 -15.70
CA ALA A 170 12.87 -34.05 -15.50
C ALA A 170 13.79 -33.49 -16.60
N GLU A 171 13.28 -33.37 -17.83
CA GLU A 171 13.97 -32.85 -19.01
C GLU A 171 13.84 -31.33 -19.20
N ALA A 172 12.99 -30.65 -18.43
CA ALA A 172 12.74 -29.23 -18.58
C ALA A 172 13.94 -28.39 -18.09
N ASP A 173 14.38 -27.44 -18.93
CA ASP A 173 15.37 -26.44 -18.55
C ASP A 173 14.68 -25.32 -17.76
N ALA A 174 14.89 -25.31 -16.44
CA ALA A 174 14.28 -24.35 -15.54
C ALA A 174 14.60 -22.88 -15.88
N GLN A 175 15.82 -22.60 -16.36
CA GLN A 175 16.25 -21.24 -16.69
C GLN A 175 15.58 -20.74 -17.97
N GLN A 176 15.40 -21.61 -18.97
CA GLN A 176 14.62 -21.27 -20.17
C GLN A 176 13.14 -21.16 -19.85
N TRP A 177 12.60 -22.09 -19.05
CA TRP A 177 11.20 -22.13 -18.67
C TRP A 177 10.74 -20.84 -17.98
N VAL A 178 11.49 -20.34 -16.98
CA VAL A 178 11.12 -19.13 -16.24
C VAL A 178 11.08 -17.87 -17.12
N MET A 179 11.80 -17.85 -18.26
CA MET A 179 11.73 -16.74 -19.22
C MET A 179 10.34 -16.59 -19.86
N GLY A 180 9.52 -17.65 -19.88
CA GLY A 180 8.12 -17.57 -20.31
C GLY A 180 7.23 -16.69 -19.43
N TYR A 181 7.69 -16.39 -18.21
CA TYR A 181 6.95 -15.67 -17.17
C TYR A 181 7.51 -14.26 -16.88
N GLN A 182 8.23 -13.67 -17.83
CA GLN A 182 8.79 -12.32 -17.69
C GLN A 182 7.73 -11.25 -17.38
N ARG A 183 6.50 -11.40 -17.90
CA ARG A 183 5.40 -10.44 -17.63
C ARG A 183 4.96 -10.43 -16.17
N GLN A 184 5.17 -11.53 -15.45
CA GLN A 184 4.90 -11.68 -14.03
C GLN A 184 6.12 -11.31 -13.17
N TYR A 185 7.20 -10.81 -13.80
CA TYR A 185 8.49 -10.55 -13.15
C TYR A 185 9.01 -11.79 -12.43
N ALA A 186 8.82 -12.94 -13.06
CA ALA A 186 9.15 -14.21 -12.45
C ALA A 186 10.65 -14.45 -12.35
N SER A 187 11.06 -15.18 -11.32
CA SER A 187 12.44 -15.61 -11.11
C SER A 187 12.52 -16.91 -10.33
N LEU A 188 13.66 -17.61 -10.46
CA LEU A 188 13.99 -18.77 -9.63
C LEU A 188 14.86 -18.33 -8.46
N LYS A 189 14.29 -18.31 -7.25
CA LYS A 189 15.00 -17.89 -6.04
C LYS A 189 15.99 -18.94 -5.55
N ALA A 190 15.62 -20.22 -5.62
CA ALA A 190 16.46 -21.31 -5.15
C ALA A 190 16.12 -22.63 -5.86
N GLN A 191 17.11 -23.50 -6.00
CA GLN A 191 16.90 -24.89 -6.37
C GLN A 191 16.78 -25.73 -5.10
N LEU A 192 15.60 -26.28 -4.85
CA LEU A 192 15.30 -27.06 -3.64
C LEU A 192 15.74 -28.52 -3.80
N SER A 193 15.65 -29.07 -5.01
CA SER A 193 16.17 -30.39 -5.35
C SER A 193 16.69 -30.44 -6.78
N ARG A 194 17.95 -30.83 -6.96
CA ARG A 194 18.55 -31.06 -8.29
C ARG A 194 18.02 -32.30 -8.97
N SER A 195 17.89 -33.40 -8.24
CA SER A 195 17.49 -34.70 -8.80
C SER A 195 16.03 -34.74 -9.19
N MET A 196 15.18 -33.98 -8.50
CA MET A 196 13.73 -33.91 -8.75
C MET A 196 13.32 -32.64 -9.51
N ASN A 197 14.28 -31.83 -9.98
CA ASN A 197 14.02 -30.56 -10.67
C ASN A 197 13.03 -29.64 -9.92
N ILE A 198 13.19 -29.50 -8.60
CA ILE A 198 12.32 -28.67 -7.75
C ILE A 198 12.96 -27.31 -7.49
N TRP A 199 12.17 -26.27 -7.70
CA TRP A 199 12.59 -24.88 -7.57
C TRP A 199 11.62 -24.07 -6.74
N LEU A 200 12.15 -23.04 -6.09
CA LEU A 200 11.37 -21.96 -5.50
C LEU A 200 11.19 -20.87 -6.56
N PHE A 201 10.01 -20.82 -7.14
CA PHE A 201 9.57 -19.81 -8.11
C PHE A 201 8.99 -18.59 -7.40
N ARG A 202 9.36 -17.39 -7.85
CA ARG A 202 8.80 -16.12 -7.39
C ARG A 202 8.22 -15.32 -8.53
N PHE A 203 7.24 -14.48 -8.23
CA PHE A 203 6.56 -13.56 -9.14
C PHE A 203 6.06 -12.31 -8.38
N ASP A 204 5.56 -11.29 -9.08
CA ASP A 204 4.89 -10.14 -8.42
C ASP A 204 3.39 -10.44 -8.23
N PRO A 205 2.91 -10.60 -6.98
CA PRO A 205 1.53 -11.01 -6.71
C PRO A 205 0.50 -9.89 -6.98
N TYR A 206 0.94 -8.64 -7.22
CA TYR A 206 0.06 -7.56 -7.66
C TYR A 206 -0.12 -7.52 -9.18
N LEU A 207 0.75 -8.19 -9.94
CA LEU A 207 0.65 -8.32 -11.39
C LEU A 207 -0.18 -9.53 -11.80
N THR A 208 -0.05 -10.61 -11.05
CA THR A 208 -0.87 -11.80 -11.23
C THR A 208 -1.25 -12.27 -9.84
N GLU A 209 -2.54 -12.34 -9.55
CA GLU A 209 -3.03 -12.78 -8.24
C GLU A 209 -2.49 -14.19 -7.92
N PRO A 210 -2.07 -14.48 -6.68
CA PRO A 210 -1.41 -15.73 -6.33
C PRO A 210 -2.14 -17.00 -6.77
N GLU A 211 -3.44 -17.11 -6.50
CA GLU A 211 -4.25 -18.26 -6.90
C GLU A 211 -4.30 -18.42 -8.43
N HIS A 212 -4.39 -17.30 -9.15
CA HIS A 212 -4.35 -17.33 -10.62
C HIS A 212 -2.96 -17.75 -11.13
N MET A 213 -1.89 -17.30 -10.49
CA MET A 213 -0.53 -17.72 -10.85
C MET A 213 -0.35 -19.23 -10.65
N LEU A 214 -0.83 -19.77 -9.53
CA LEU A 214 -0.82 -21.21 -9.27
C LEU A 214 -1.56 -21.98 -10.38
N GLN A 215 -2.77 -21.54 -10.75
CA GLN A 215 -3.54 -22.15 -11.84
C GLN A 215 -2.85 -22.07 -13.21
N ILE A 216 -2.08 -21.02 -13.48
CA ILE A 216 -1.29 -20.92 -14.71
C ILE A 216 -0.19 -21.97 -14.69
N LEU A 217 0.54 -22.10 -13.59
CA LEU A 217 1.64 -23.06 -13.44
C LEU A 217 1.15 -24.51 -13.50
N GLU A 218 0.02 -24.83 -12.85
CA GLU A 218 -0.59 -26.17 -12.89
C GLU A 218 -1.02 -26.61 -14.30
N LYS A 219 -1.24 -25.66 -15.22
CA LYS A 219 -1.62 -25.91 -16.62
C LYS A 219 -0.43 -25.90 -17.57
N ASP A 220 0.76 -25.53 -17.11
CA ASP A 220 1.97 -25.51 -17.93
C ASP A 220 2.46 -26.95 -18.19
N PRO A 221 2.62 -27.38 -19.45
CA PRO A 221 3.04 -28.76 -19.76
C PRO A 221 4.44 -29.13 -19.23
N GLN A 222 5.29 -28.16 -18.88
CA GLN A 222 6.62 -28.40 -18.29
C GLN A 222 6.60 -28.49 -16.77
N VAL A 223 5.45 -28.25 -16.13
CA VAL A 223 5.28 -28.33 -14.68
C VAL A 223 4.67 -29.69 -14.32
N GLU A 224 5.30 -30.43 -13.43
CA GLU A 224 4.79 -31.68 -12.88
C GLU A 224 3.89 -31.42 -11.67
N THR A 225 4.34 -30.56 -10.75
CA THR A 225 3.55 -30.08 -9.61
C THR A 225 3.86 -28.63 -9.29
N ALA A 226 2.88 -27.93 -8.72
CA ALA A 226 3.04 -26.59 -8.18
C ALA A 226 2.25 -26.47 -6.87
N GLU A 227 2.86 -25.88 -5.84
CA GLU A 227 2.17 -25.57 -4.58
C GLU A 227 2.75 -24.31 -3.94
N PHE A 228 1.95 -23.59 -3.16
CA PHE A 228 2.46 -22.45 -2.42
C PHE A 228 3.54 -22.84 -1.40
N ASN A 229 4.58 -22.01 -1.30
CA ASN A 229 5.49 -22.07 -0.17
C ASN A 229 4.79 -21.62 1.12
N LYS A 230 5.15 -22.23 2.24
CA LYS A 230 4.54 -22.00 3.55
C LYS A 230 5.62 -21.69 4.58
N GLU A 231 5.32 -20.83 5.55
CA GLU A 231 6.22 -20.51 6.66
C GLU A 231 6.58 -21.80 7.45
N LEU A 232 7.85 -21.93 7.85
CA LEU A 232 8.39 -23.11 8.55
C LEU A 232 7.90 -23.16 10.01
N GLY A 233 6.62 -23.43 10.20
CA GLY A 233 5.97 -23.58 11.50
C GLY A 233 4.78 -24.54 11.50
N GLU A 234 4.21 -24.83 10.32
CA GLU A 234 2.98 -25.66 10.19
C GLU A 234 3.12 -26.80 9.16
N ARG A 235 4.26 -27.48 9.15
CA ARG A 235 4.32 -28.83 8.56
C ARG A 235 3.72 -29.82 9.57
N ARG A 236 2.40 -29.99 9.54
CA ARG A 236 1.74 -31.17 10.12
C ARG A 236 1.50 -32.21 9.05
#